data_AF-A0A5C6ZBU8-F1
#
_entry.id   AF-A0A5C6ZBU8-F1
#
_cell.length_a   1.000
_cell.length_b   1.000
_cell.length_c   1.000
_cell.angle_alpha   90.00
_cell.angle_beta   90.00
_cell.angle_gamma   90.00
#
_symmetry.space_group_name_H-M   'P 1'
#
loop_
_entity.id
_entity.type
_entity.pdbx_description
1 polymer ?
#
loop_
_entity_poly.entity_id
_entity_poly.type
_entity_poly.pdbx_seq_one_letter_code
_entity_poly.pdbx_strand_id
1 'polypeptide(L)'
;MKYLKYSLVLFLTLAMGSCANDDDAPIPVVPPRDRGEQQIEDDMALVNYLESHYYNASLFETPGDYEITDIEIMELPKDADGNYLALPNPDTNKILKDVVETKNTTFAETSYKYYILRINQGGGDSVNFTDALRLNYAGSLEDGTVFDSAINPILINLVGNGSTTFGAIQGWKEVMPSFGTAEGDAVINDDGTVSYNNYGFGVMFLPSGLGYFNSSVASIPGYSNLIFKFAIFEAIADDLDRDGVPSHLEDLNDNGDLMDDDTDGDGIPNFADVDDDGDGVQTQFEDLDNDGDPTNDDSNGDGIPNYLDPESTETNQV
;
A
#
# COMPACT_ATOMS: atom_id res chain seq x y z
N MET A 1 -46.03 -61.42 -35.95
CA MET A 1 -45.84 -62.68 -35.21
C MET A 1 -44.52 -62.53 -34.44
N LYS A 2 -44.53 -62.28 -33.11
CA LYS A 2 -44.26 -63.27 -32.02
C LYS A 2 -43.17 -64.26 -32.45
N TYR A 3 -41.99 -64.29 -31.82
CA TYR A 3 -41.58 -65.01 -30.58
C TYR A 3 -40.14 -64.54 -30.22
N LEU A 4 -39.49 -64.69 -29.07
CA LEU A 4 -39.79 -65.05 -27.67
C LEU A 4 -38.45 -64.93 -26.89
N LYS A 5 -38.46 -64.22 -25.76
CA LYS A 5 -37.65 -64.30 -24.52
C LYS A 5 -36.21 -64.88 -24.55
N TYR A 6 -35.26 -64.09 -24.05
CA TYR A 6 -34.31 -64.52 -23.00
C TYR A 6 -34.12 -63.40 -21.98
N SER A 7 -34.37 -63.73 -20.73
CA SER A 7 -34.21 -62.89 -19.55
C SER A 7 -32.84 -63.23 -18.95
N LEU A 8 -31.94 -62.24 -18.85
CA LEU A 8 -30.72 -62.35 -18.06
C LEU A 8 -30.86 -61.34 -16.92
N VAL A 9 -31.31 -61.84 -15.77
CA VAL A 9 -31.33 -61.10 -14.51
C VAL A 9 -29.92 -61.19 -13.93
N LEU A 10 -29.16 -60.11 -14.03
CA LEU A 10 -27.90 -59.95 -13.30
C LEU A 10 -28.24 -59.37 -11.93
N PHE A 11 -28.27 -60.23 -10.91
CA PHE A 11 -28.25 -59.81 -9.51
C PHE A 11 -26.86 -59.23 -9.22
N LEU A 12 -26.74 -57.90 -9.22
CA LEU A 12 -25.60 -57.22 -8.61
C LEU A 12 -26.01 -56.83 -7.19
N THR A 13 -25.58 -57.64 -6.23
CA THR A 13 -25.70 -57.38 -4.80
C THR A 13 -25.04 -56.05 -4.46
N LEU A 14 -25.84 -55.09 -4.01
CA LEU A 14 -25.37 -53.85 -3.38
C LEU A 14 -24.76 -54.23 -2.03
N ALA A 15 -23.44 -54.41 -2.00
CA ALA A 15 -22.69 -54.43 -0.75
C ALA A 15 -22.54 -52.96 -0.32
N MET A 16 -23.39 -52.50 0.61
CA MET A 16 -23.11 -51.26 1.33
C MET A 16 -21.90 -51.51 2.24
N GLY A 17 -20.71 -51.21 1.72
CA GLY A 17 -19.52 -51.02 2.53
C GLY A 17 -19.68 -49.68 3.26
N SER A 18 -19.99 -49.75 4.55
CA SER A 18 -19.80 -48.64 5.48
C SER A 18 -18.29 -48.38 5.57
N CYS A 19 -17.82 -47.36 4.86
CA CYS A 19 -16.62 -46.64 5.25
C CYS A 19 -17.09 -45.41 6.02
N ALA A 20 -17.27 -45.56 7.33
CA ALA A 20 -17.21 -44.43 8.23
C ALA A 20 -15.73 -44.08 8.38
N ASN A 21 -15.36 -42.90 7.88
CA ASN A 21 -14.29 -42.04 8.39
C ASN A 21 -14.65 -40.63 7.88
N ASP A 22 -15.70 -40.06 8.47
CA ASP A 22 -15.97 -38.63 8.44
C ASP A 22 -14.97 -37.96 9.38
N ASP A 23 -13.73 -37.73 8.91
CA ASP A 23 -12.73 -36.93 9.62
C ASP A 23 -12.39 -35.63 8.86
N ASP A 24 -13.21 -35.23 7.88
CA ASP A 24 -13.19 -33.88 7.32
C ASP A 24 -14.27 -33.02 7.99
N ALA A 25 -14.12 -32.81 9.29
CA ALA A 25 -14.81 -31.69 9.93
C ALA A 25 -14.33 -30.40 9.22
N PRO A 26 -15.23 -29.52 8.75
CA PRO A 26 -14.82 -28.23 8.21
C PRO A 26 -13.94 -27.54 9.25
N ILE A 27 -12.73 -27.16 8.88
CA ILE A 27 -11.86 -26.36 9.75
C ILE A 27 -12.69 -25.13 10.13
N PRO A 28 -12.95 -24.89 11.43
CA PRO A 28 -13.77 -23.76 11.83
C PRO A 28 -13.04 -22.49 11.38
N VAL A 29 -13.61 -21.79 10.39
CA VAL A 29 -13.14 -20.47 9.99
C VAL A 29 -13.41 -19.56 11.18
N VAL A 30 -12.35 -19.22 11.91
CA VAL A 30 -12.43 -18.24 12.99
C VAL A 30 -12.74 -16.89 12.34
N PRO A 31 -13.88 -16.26 12.64
CA PRO A 31 -14.18 -14.95 12.09
C PRO A 31 -13.06 -13.95 12.43
N PRO A 32 -12.76 -12.99 11.54
CA PRO A 32 -11.85 -11.92 11.88
C PRO A 32 -12.31 -11.21 13.16
N ARG A 33 -11.35 -10.83 14.00
CA ARG A 33 -11.56 -9.92 15.13
C ARG A 33 -12.15 -8.59 14.67
N ASP A 34 -12.80 -7.88 15.59
CA ASP A 34 -13.22 -6.51 15.35
C ASP A 34 -11.99 -5.61 15.13
N ARG A 35 -12.07 -4.71 14.14
CA ARG A 35 -10.95 -3.83 13.77
C ARG A 35 -10.64 -2.81 14.87
N GLY A 36 -11.65 -2.30 15.56
CA GLY A 36 -11.49 -1.36 16.66
C GLY A 36 -10.85 -2.02 17.89
N GLU A 37 -11.28 -3.23 18.24
CA GLU A 37 -10.66 -4.01 19.33
C GLU A 37 -9.21 -4.35 19.00
N GLN A 38 -8.93 -4.81 17.77
CA GLN A 38 -7.57 -5.14 17.35
C GLN A 38 -6.67 -3.90 17.32
N GLN A 39 -7.18 -2.75 16.89
CA GLN A 39 -6.39 -1.51 16.89
C GLN A 39 -5.95 -1.09 18.30
N ILE A 40 -6.74 -1.37 19.34
CA ILE A 40 -6.34 -1.09 20.72
C ILE A 40 -5.17 -1.99 21.15
N GLU A 41 -5.19 -3.26 20.76
CA GLU A 41 -4.09 -4.20 21.05
C GLU A 41 -2.82 -3.83 20.26
N ASP A 42 -2.97 -3.53 18.97
CA ASP A 42 -1.88 -3.13 18.08
C ASP A 42 -1.21 -1.83 18.54
N ASP A 43 -1.99 -0.79 18.84
CA ASP A 43 -1.49 0.49 19.36
C ASP A 43 -0.72 0.29 20.67
N MET A 44 -1.23 -0.54 21.58
CA MET A 44 -0.53 -0.84 22.84
C MET A 44 0.80 -1.57 22.59
N ALA A 45 0.83 -2.54 21.69
CA ALA A 45 2.05 -3.26 21.32
C ALA A 45 3.08 -2.32 20.71
N LEU A 46 2.68 -1.49 19.75
CA LEU A 46 3.54 -0.48 19.13
C LEU A 46 4.05 0.55 20.13
N VAL A 47 3.22 1.05 21.05
CA VAL A 47 3.66 1.97 22.10
C VAL A 47 4.71 1.30 23.00
N ASN A 48 4.48 0.05 23.42
CA ASN A 48 5.47 -0.69 24.21
C ASN A 48 6.77 -0.90 23.43
N TYR A 49 6.70 -1.22 22.14
CA TYR A 49 7.86 -1.31 21.27
C TYR A 49 8.63 0.02 21.24
N LEU A 50 7.94 1.13 20.97
CA LEU A 50 8.55 2.47 20.89
C LEU A 50 9.17 2.94 22.22
N GLU A 51 8.58 2.56 23.37
CA GLU A 51 9.12 2.87 24.70
C GLU A 51 10.35 2.04 25.06
N SER A 52 10.44 0.82 24.52
CA SER A 52 11.51 -0.13 24.82
C SER A 52 12.64 -0.14 23.79
N HIS A 53 12.49 0.56 22.66
CA HIS A 53 13.48 0.58 21.58
C HIS A 53 14.05 1.98 21.35
N TYR A 54 15.30 2.01 20.89
CA TYR A 54 16.01 3.22 20.54
C TYR A 54 16.71 3.07 19.19
N TYR A 55 17.13 4.19 18.61
CA TYR A 55 17.94 4.20 17.38
C TYR A 55 19.22 5.04 17.51
N ASN A 56 20.16 4.79 16.61
CA ASN A 56 21.47 5.44 16.48
C ASN A 56 21.38 6.89 15.94
N ALA A 57 20.61 7.74 16.62
CA ALA A 57 20.19 9.07 16.17
C ALA A 57 21.32 10.02 15.73
N SER A 58 22.46 10.04 16.43
CA SER A 58 23.54 10.99 16.14
C SER A 58 24.13 10.83 14.73
N LEU A 59 23.98 9.65 14.12
CA LEU A 59 24.41 9.43 12.73
C LEU A 59 23.69 10.40 11.77
N PHE A 60 22.42 10.68 12.06
CA PHE A 60 21.51 11.46 11.20
C PHE A 60 21.40 12.94 11.60
N GLU A 61 22.14 13.39 12.62
CA GLU A 61 22.21 14.83 12.95
C GLU A 61 23.03 15.62 11.93
N THR A 62 23.85 14.93 11.15
CA THR A 62 24.54 15.51 10.00
C THR A 62 23.68 15.30 8.75
N PRO A 63 23.43 16.32 7.92
CA PRO A 63 22.77 16.11 6.63
C PRO A 63 23.60 15.19 5.74
N GLY A 64 22.96 14.25 5.07
CA GLY A 64 23.61 13.30 4.18
C GLY A 64 22.63 12.31 3.57
N ASP A 65 23.10 11.58 2.57
CA ASP A 65 22.34 10.55 1.85
C ASP A 65 22.63 9.18 2.49
N TYR A 66 21.76 8.78 3.42
CA TYR A 66 21.91 7.56 4.22
C TYR A 66 21.13 6.38 3.67
N GLU A 67 21.68 5.18 3.80
CA GLU A 67 21.00 3.97 3.36
C GLU A 67 20.06 3.44 4.46
N ILE A 68 18.99 2.74 4.08
CA ILE A 68 18.06 2.10 5.03
C ILE A 68 18.76 1.16 6.04
N THR A 69 19.94 0.63 5.68
CA THR A 69 20.78 -0.21 6.53
C THR A 69 21.53 0.56 7.61
N ASP A 70 21.70 1.88 7.45
CA ASP A 70 22.35 2.74 8.44
C ASP A 70 21.45 2.97 9.67
N ILE A 71 20.13 2.78 9.53
CA ILE A 71 19.18 2.87 10.64
C ILE A 71 19.30 1.60 11.49
N GLU A 72 19.85 1.72 12.69
CA GLU A 72 19.92 0.63 13.66
C GLU A 72 18.88 0.86 14.75
N ILE A 73 17.87 -0.01 14.83
CA ILE A 73 16.87 -0.01 15.92
C ILE A 73 17.20 -1.17 16.85
N MET A 74 17.32 -0.89 18.15
CA MET A 74 17.75 -1.83 19.17
C MET A 74 16.81 -1.80 20.38
N GLU A 75 16.54 -2.96 20.97
CA GLU A 75 15.84 -3.06 22.26
C GLU A 75 16.77 -2.58 23.38
N LEU A 76 16.20 -1.88 24.37
CA LEU A 76 16.90 -1.53 25.60
C LEU A 76 17.42 -2.79 26.31
N PRO A 77 18.66 -2.77 26.81
CA PRO A 77 19.20 -3.90 27.54
C PRO A 77 18.40 -4.15 28.82
N LYS A 78 18.25 -5.42 29.21
CA LYS A 78 17.54 -5.82 30.42
C LYS A 78 18.52 -6.27 31.51
N ASP A 79 18.16 -6.04 32.76
CA ASP A 79 18.85 -6.64 33.90
C ASP A 79 18.54 -8.15 34.04
N ALA A 80 19.13 -8.80 35.04
CA ALA A 80 18.92 -10.22 35.29
C ALA A 80 17.47 -10.59 35.69
N ASP A 81 16.69 -9.60 36.12
CA ASP A 81 15.29 -9.75 36.53
C ASP A 81 14.32 -9.41 35.38
N GLY A 82 14.84 -9.01 34.21
CA GLY A 82 14.07 -8.68 33.01
C GLY A 82 13.60 -7.23 32.93
N ASN A 83 14.04 -6.34 33.83
CA ASN A 83 13.68 -4.93 33.77
C ASN A 83 14.57 -4.19 32.78
N TYR A 84 13.99 -3.26 32.01
CA TYR A 84 14.76 -2.39 31.13
C TYR A 84 15.73 -1.51 31.91
N LEU A 85 16.98 -1.49 31.44
CA LEU A 85 18.02 -0.59 31.89
C LEU A 85 17.92 0.75 31.16
N ALA A 86 18.69 1.73 31.65
CA ALA A 86 18.75 3.04 31.02
C ALA A 86 19.32 2.98 29.59
N LEU A 87 18.93 3.96 28.77
CA LEU A 87 19.40 4.13 27.39
C LEU A 87 20.94 4.09 27.31
N PRO A 88 21.51 3.14 26.55
CA PRO A 88 22.95 3.13 26.27
C PRO A 88 23.34 4.36 25.45
N ASN A 89 24.47 5.00 25.80
CA ASN A 89 25.03 6.16 25.09
C ASN A 89 23.96 7.23 24.76
N PRO A 90 23.36 7.88 25.77
CA PRO A 90 22.24 8.81 25.57
C PRO A 90 22.60 10.09 24.77
N ASP A 91 23.90 10.37 24.60
CA ASP A 91 24.39 11.45 23.74
C ASP A 91 24.33 11.08 22.25
N THR A 92 24.32 9.79 21.91
CA THR A 92 24.30 9.31 20.52
C THR A 92 22.97 8.68 20.11
N ASN A 93 22.25 8.13 21.08
CA ASN A 93 21.03 7.36 20.85
C ASN A 93 19.80 8.12 21.33
N LYS A 94 18.63 7.80 20.79
CA LYS A 94 17.33 8.33 21.23
C LYS A 94 16.29 7.23 21.32
N ILE A 95 15.49 7.26 22.39
CA ILE A 95 14.30 6.40 22.54
C ILE A 95 13.31 6.76 21.44
N LEU A 96 12.75 5.75 20.76
CA LEU A 96 11.84 5.98 19.63
C LEU A 96 10.59 6.74 20.05
N LYS A 97 10.00 6.39 21.20
CA LYS A 97 8.78 7.03 21.74
C LYS A 97 8.88 8.56 21.83
N ASP A 98 10.08 9.09 22.05
CA ASP A 98 10.34 10.51 22.24
C ASP A 98 10.49 11.28 20.93
N VAL A 99 10.73 10.57 19.81
CA VAL A 99 11.07 11.19 18.51
C VAL A 99 10.08 10.87 17.39
N VAL A 100 9.24 9.84 17.56
CA VAL A 100 8.23 9.51 16.53
C VAL A 100 7.08 10.50 16.50
N GLU A 101 6.63 10.83 15.30
CA GLU A 101 5.36 11.49 15.05
C GLU A 101 4.22 10.50 15.24
N THR A 102 3.16 10.90 15.93
CA THR A 102 1.90 10.13 15.98
C THR A 102 0.94 10.68 14.93
N LYS A 103 0.40 9.80 14.08
CA LYS A 103 -0.58 10.12 13.05
C LYS A 103 -1.86 9.34 13.27
N ASN A 104 -2.96 9.82 12.68
CA ASN A 104 -4.25 9.15 12.72
C ASN A 104 -4.84 9.11 11.32
N THR A 105 -5.54 8.03 10.99
CA THR A 105 -6.35 7.89 9.77
C THR A 105 -7.63 7.12 10.07
N THR A 106 -8.60 7.14 9.17
CA THR A 106 -9.78 6.27 9.22
C THR A 106 -9.77 5.36 8.01
N PHE A 107 -9.84 4.06 8.24
CA PHE A 107 -9.87 3.06 7.19
C PHE A 107 -10.82 1.93 7.58
N ALA A 108 -11.61 1.41 6.64
CA ALA A 108 -12.61 0.36 6.92
C ALA A 108 -13.45 0.68 8.18
N GLU A 109 -14.00 1.89 8.22
CA GLU A 109 -14.84 2.43 9.32
C GLU A 109 -14.18 2.46 10.71
N THR A 110 -12.85 2.32 10.78
CA THR A 110 -12.09 2.26 12.02
C THR A 110 -11.01 3.34 12.04
N SER A 111 -10.89 4.08 13.15
CA SER A 111 -9.80 5.02 13.35
C SER A 111 -8.52 4.31 13.82
N TYR A 112 -7.42 4.51 13.10
CA TYR A 112 -6.11 3.95 13.40
C TYR A 112 -5.14 5.02 13.88
N LYS A 113 -4.24 4.63 14.78
CA LYS A 113 -3.02 5.36 15.12
C LYS A 113 -1.81 4.63 14.56
N TYR A 114 -0.90 5.38 13.96
CA TYR A 114 0.37 4.88 13.44
C TYR A 114 1.49 5.89 13.71
N TYR A 115 2.74 5.46 13.58
CA TYR A 115 3.89 6.25 13.97
C TYR A 115 4.92 6.37 12.86
N ILE A 116 5.57 7.52 12.80
CA ILE A 116 6.62 7.80 11.82
C ILE A 116 7.85 8.32 12.54
N LEU A 117 8.99 7.66 12.36
CA LEU A 117 10.30 8.26 12.61
C LEU A 117 10.75 8.93 11.31
N ARG A 118 10.63 10.26 11.25
CA ARG A 118 11.09 11.04 10.10
C ARG A 118 12.55 11.40 10.28
N ILE A 119 13.41 10.90 9.40
CA ILE A 119 14.86 11.19 9.42
C ILE A 119 15.16 12.32 8.45
N ASN A 120 14.65 12.23 7.21
CA ASN A 120 14.71 13.30 6.23
C ASN A 120 13.34 13.48 5.57
N GLN A 121 12.93 14.74 5.37
CA GLN A 121 11.66 15.05 4.69
C GLN A 121 11.74 14.71 3.20
N GLY A 122 12.90 14.90 2.57
CA GLY A 122 13.02 14.95 1.11
C GLY A 122 12.95 16.40 0.60
N GLY A 123 13.82 16.74 -0.35
CA GLY A 123 13.90 18.07 -0.97
C GLY A 123 13.26 18.17 -2.35
N GLY A 124 12.80 17.04 -2.91
CA GLY A 124 12.13 16.96 -4.21
C GLY A 124 10.63 17.23 -4.14
N ASP A 125 9.93 16.65 -5.11
CA ASP A 125 8.49 16.80 -5.30
C ASP A 125 7.68 16.12 -4.19
N SER A 126 6.44 16.59 -4.00
CA SER A 126 5.45 15.91 -3.16
C SER A 126 4.98 14.61 -3.81
N VAL A 127 4.70 13.62 -2.98
CA VAL A 127 4.11 12.34 -3.41
C VAL A 127 2.58 12.43 -3.36
N ASN A 128 1.89 12.11 -4.45
CA ASN A 128 0.44 11.85 -4.43
C ASN A 128 0.16 10.43 -3.93
N PHE A 129 -1.04 10.20 -3.39
CA PHE A 129 -1.41 8.89 -2.82
C PHE A 129 -1.59 7.77 -3.87
N THR A 130 -1.63 8.13 -5.15
CA THR A 130 -1.80 7.23 -6.30
C THR A 130 -0.49 6.99 -7.06
N ASP A 131 0.54 7.79 -6.81
CA ASP A 131 1.81 7.71 -7.54
C ASP A 131 2.47 6.33 -7.45
N ALA A 132 3.22 5.99 -8.49
CA ALA A 132 4.21 4.94 -8.44
C ALA A 132 5.54 5.49 -7.88
N LEU A 133 6.08 4.83 -6.86
CA LEU A 133 7.28 5.29 -6.16
C LEU A 133 8.49 4.46 -6.51
N ARG A 134 9.58 5.13 -6.91
CA ARG A 134 10.91 4.52 -6.95
C ARG A 134 11.55 4.63 -5.57
N LEU A 135 11.80 3.51 -4.90
CA LEU A 135 12.29 3.53 -3.52
C LEU A 135 13.12 2.30 -3.15
N ASN A 136 13.83 2.44 -2.04
CA ASN A 136 14.39 1.32 -1.27
C ASN A 136 13.55 1.11 0.00
N TYR A 137 13.42 -0.14 0.44
CA TYR A 137 12.77 -0.41 1.72
C TYR A 137 13.26 -1.72 2.37
N ALA A 138 12.99 -1.86 3.67
CA ALA A 138 13.05 -3.13 4.38
C ALA A 138 11.90 -3.22 5.37
N GLY A 139 11.12 -4.31 5.28
CA GLY A 139 10.00 -4.61 6.16
C GLY A 139 10.35 -5.68 7.20
N SER A 140 10.02 -5.43 8.46
CA SER A 140 10.22 -6.36 9.57
C SER A 140 9.04 -6.41 10.54
N LEU A 141 8.94 -7.51 11.27
CA LEU A 141 8.05 -7.65 12.43
C LEU A 141 8.66 -6.95 13.67
N GLU A 142 7.88 -6.79 14.73
CA GLU A 142 8.33 -6.20 16.02
C GLU A 142 9.45 -6.99 16.70
N ASP A 143 9.63 -8.28 16.36
CA ASP A 143 10.75 -9.09 16.87
C ASP A 143 12.05 -8.93 16.06
N GLY A 144 12.04 -8.07 15.03
CA GLY A 144 13.16 -7.81 14.14
C GLY A 144 13.29 -8.80 12.97
N THR A 145 12.38 -9.77 12.84
CA THR A 145 12.36 -10.67 11.68
C THR A 145 12.04 -9.90 10.41
N VAL A 146 13.02 -9.77 9.52
CA VAL A 146 12.84 -9.17 8.19
C VAL A 146 12.08 -10.13 7.30
N PHE A 147 10.95 -9.67 6.74
CA PHE A 147 10.12 -10.48 5.84
C PHE A 147 10.32 -10.13 4.36
N ASP A 148 10.72 -8.89 4.05
CA ASP A 148 10.99 -8.44 2.68
C ASP A 148 11.92 -7.22 2.68
N SER A 149 12.67 -7.02 1.58
CA SER A 149 13.53 -5.85 1.41
C SER A 149 13.93 -5.64 -0.05
N ALA A 150 14.03 -4.37 -0.44
CA ALA A 150 14.65 -3.91 -1.69
C ALA A 150 15.75 -2.89 -1.36
N ILE A 151 17.02 -3.33 -1.47
CA ILE A 151 18.21 -2.47 -1.29
C ILE A 151 18.68 -1.82 -2.59
N ASN A 152 18.21 -2.33 -3.74
CA ASN A 152 18.32 -1.65 -5.02
C ASN A 152 16.95 -1.04 -5.34
N PRO A 153 16.89 0.18 -5.91
CA PRO A 153 15.63 0.86 -6.11
C PRO A 153 14.66 0.03 -6.96
N ILE A 154 13.44 -0.13 -6.47
CA ILE A 154 12.33 -0.74 -7.21
C ILE A 154 11.20 0.27 -7.39
N LEU A 155 10.29 -0.04 -8.32
CA LEU A 155 9.05 0.72 -8.50
C LEU A 155 7.90 -0.01 -7.78
N ILE A 156 7.14 0.73 -6.97
CA ILE A 156 5.92 0.24 -6.31
C ILE A 156 4.78 1.23 -6.60
N ASN A 157 3.67 0.75 -7.16
CA ASN A 157 2.43 1.50 -7.26
C ASN A 157 1.75 1.57 -5.88
N LEU A 158 1.40 2.77 -5.41
CA LEU A 158 0.68 2.92 -4.13
C LEU A 158 -0.76 2.42 -4.24
N VAL A 159 -1.42 2.72 -5.36
CA VAL A 159 -2.76 2.23 -5.71
C VAL A 159 -2.63 1.16 -6.80
N GLY A 160 -3.62 0.29 -6.89
CA GLY A 160 -3.74 -0.65 -8.01
C GLY A 160 -5.16 -0.67 -8.53
N ASN A 161 -5.33 -1.02 -9.80
CA ASN A 161 -6.62 -1.11 -10.49
C ASN A 161 -7.37 -2.43 -10.21
N GLY A 162 -6.88 -3.25 -9.28
CA GLY A 162 -7.51 -4.51 -8.88
C GLY A 162 -7.46 -5.63 -9.93
N SER A 163 -6.93 -5.37 -11.13
CA SER A 163 -6.87 -6.30 -12.25
C SER A 163 -5.43 -6.70 -12.59
N THR A 164 -4.55 -5.71 -12.82
CA THR A 164 -3.16 -5.92 -13.22
C THR A 164 -2.16 -5.44 -12.17
N THR A 165 -2.57 -4.48 -11.33
CA THR A 165 -1.81 -3.97 -10.20
C THR A 165 -2.66 -4.07 -8.92
N PHE A 166 -2.05 -4.48 -7.82
CA PHE A 166 -2.74 -4.63 -6.53
C PHE A 166 -2.48 -3.49 -5.55
N GLY A 167 -1.56 -2.57 -5.88
CA GLY A 167 -1.14 -1.48 -5.01
C GLY A 167 -0.34 -1.92 -3.80
N ALA A 168 0.00 -0.95 -2.95
CA ALA A 168 0.63 -1.17 -1.66
C ALA A 168 -0.42 -1.34 -0.55
N ILE A 169 0.01 -1.74 0.65
CA ILE A 169 -0.87 -1.76 1.84
C ILE A 169 -1.33 -0.34 2.21
N GLN A 170 -2.48 -0.21 2.88
CA GLN A 170 -3.05 1.09 3.28
C GLN A 170 -2.02 1.97 3.99
N GLY A 171 -1.23 1.42 4.91
CA GLY A 171 -0.23 2.20 5.65
C GLY A 171 0.83 2.88 4.77
N TRP A 172 1.12 2.36 3.57
CA TRP A 172 1.99 3.06 2.61
C TRP A 172 1.28 4.26 1.97
N LYS A 173 0.02 4.10 1.54
CA LYS A 173 -0.83 5.19 1.04
C LYS A 173 -0.95 6.35 2.05
N GLU A 174 -0.94 6.03 3.34
CA GLU A 174 -1.07 7.00 4.45
C GLU A 174 0.23 7.70 4.84
N VAL A 175 1.38 7.05 4.60
CA VAL A 175 2.69 7.54 5.04
C VAL A 175 3.43 8.26 3.93
N MET A 176 3.46 7.67 2.72
CA MET A 176 4.33 8.14 1.63
C MET A 176 4.00 9.58 1.18
N PRO A 177 2.73 10.00 1.06
CA PRO A 177 2.38 11.40 0.74
C PRO A 177 2.89 12.43 1.75
N SER A 178 3.25 12.01 2.96
CA SER A 178 3.83 12.91 3.96
C SER A 178 5.33 13.20 3.76
N PHE A 179 5.97 12.58 2.78
CA PHE A 179 7.39 12.76 2.43
C PHE A 179 7.53 13.38 1.04
N GLY A 180 8.70 13.97 0.77
CA GLY A 180 9.12 14.38 -0.56
C GLY A 180 10.11 13.38 -1.17
N THR A 181 10.28 13.47 -2.48
CA THR A 181 11.23 12.65 -3.25
C THR A 181 12.68 13.18 -3.14
N ALA A 182 13.60 12.62 -3.90
CA ALA A 182 14.97 13.13 -4.00
C ALA A 182 15.00 14.51 -4.66
N GLU A 183 15.92 15.35 -4.20
CA GLU A 183 16.14 16.67 -4.79
C GLU A 183 16.94 16.55 -6.10
N GLY A 184 16.29 16.96 -7.20
CA GLY A 184 16.89 16.95 -8.53
C GLY A 184 17.03 15.55 -9.14
N ASP A 185 17.66 15.51 -10.31
CA ASP A 185 17.79 14.27 -11.08
C ASP A 185 18.77 13.28 -10.44
N ALA A 186 18.51 12.00 -10.68
CA ALA A 186 19.42 10.92 -10.32
C ALA A 186 20.79 11.09 -10.99
N VAL A 187 21.86 10.89 -10.23
CA VAL A 187 23.24 11.01 -10.72
C VAL A 187 23.77 9.63 -11.09
N ILE A 188 24.18 9.45 -12.35
CA ILE A 188 24.85 8.22 -12.80
C ILE A 188 26.35 8.38 -12.53
N ASN A 189 26.88 7.49 -11.69
CA ASN A 189 28.29 7.48 -11.29
C ASN A 189 29.17 6.80 -12.36
N ASP A 190 30.49 7.06 -12.29
CA ASP A 190 31.48 6.47 -13.22
C ASP A 190 31.51 4.93 -13.20
N ASP A 191 31.06 4.31 -12.11
CA ASP A 191 30.95 2.86 -11.95
C ASP A 191 29.62 2.27 -12.42
N GLY A 192 28.71 3.11 -12.95
CA GLY A 192 27.39 2.74 -13.43
C GLY A 192 26.33 2.62 -12.33
N THR A 193 26.66 2.92 -11.07
CA THR A 193 25.66 3.04 -10.01
C THR A 193 24.87 4.35 -10.15
N VAL A 194 23.72 4.40 -9.49
CA VAL A 194 22.86 5.59 -9.45
C VAL A 194 22.80 6.09 -8.02
N SER A 195 23.00 7.40 -7.83
CA SER A 195 22.87 8.08 -6.55
C SER A 195 21.77 9.13 -6.60
N TYR A 196 21.12 9.31 -5.46
CA TYR A 196 20.05 10.27 -5.23
C TYR A 196 20.45 11.18 -4.07
N ASN A 197 20.05 12.44 -4.11
CA ASN A 197 20.40 13.42 -3.08
C ASN A 197 19.15 13.84 -2.31
N ASN A 198 19.26 14.03 -1.00
CA ASN A 198 18.24 14.66 -0.16
C ASN A 198 16.82 14.06 -0.35
N TYR A 199 16.71 12.73 -0.34
CA TYR A 199 15.44 12.00 -0.49
C TYR A 199 14.68 11.86 0.83
N GLY A 200 13.36 11.65 0.73
CA GLY A 200 12.51 11.30 1.86
C GLY A 200 12.98 9.99 2.49
N PHE A 201 13.24 10.01 3.80
CA PHE A 201 13.90 8.91 4.48
C PHE A 201 13.36 8.74 5.90
N GLY A 202 13.00 7.52 6.28
CA GLY A 202 12.44 7.29 7.60
C GLY A 202 12.03 5.87 7.89
N VAL A 203 11.26 5.73 8.98
CA VAL A 203 10.67 4.48 9.43
C VAL A 203 9.20 4.71 9.73
N MET A 204 8.34 3.78 9.32
CA MET A 204 6.95 3.73 9.75
C MET A 204 6.67 2.51 10.59
N PHE A 205 5.79 2.68 11.57
CA PHE A 205 5.32 1.66 12.50
C PHE A 205 3.79 1.59 12.36
N LEU A 206 3.32 0.51 11.75
CA LEU A 206 1.95 0.36 11.28
C LEU A 206 1.23 -0.70 12.10
N PRO A 207 0.01 -0.42 12.60
CA PRO A 207 -0.83 -1.45 13.18
C PRO A 207 -1.28 -2.45 12.10
N SER A 208 -1.62 -3.66 12.51
CA SER A 208 -1.99 -4.72 11.57
C SER A 208 -3.15 -4.35 10.64
N GLY A 209 -4.10 -3.54 11.12
CA GLY A 209 -5.26 -3.10 10.33
C GLY A 209 -4.94 -2.15 9.17
N LEU A 210 -3.79 -1.47 9.18
CA LEU A 210 -3.23 -0.71 8.05
C LEU A 210 -2.26 -1.55 7.20
N GLY A 211 -1.98 -2.79 7.62
CA GLY A 211 -1.26 -3.80 6.86
C GLY A 211 -2.22 -4.89 6.36
N TYR A 212 -1.93 -6.14 6.71
CA TYR A 212 -2.67 -7.31 6.23
C TYR A 212 -3.83 -7.76 7.15
N PHE A 213 -4.06 -7.05 8.25
CA PHE A 213 -5.06 -7.34 9.28
C PHE A 213 -5.04 -8.82 9.67
N ASN A 214 -6.11 -9.58 9.43
CA ASN A 214 -6.21 -10.99 9.79
C ASN A 214 -5.54 -11.96 8.79
N SER A 215 -5.08 -11.45 7.65
CA SER A 215 -4.50 -12.26 6.59
C SER A 215 -3.03 -12.54 6.87
N SER A 216 -2.64 -13.81 6.72
CA SER A 216 -1.22 -14.18 6.71
C SER A 216 -0.71 -14.12 5.27
N VAL A 217 0.36 -13.36 5.06
CA VAL A 217 0.96 -13.14 3.73
C VAL A 217 2.43 -13.51 3.80
N ALA A 218 2.86 -14.48 2.99
CA ALA A 218 4.22 -15.02 3.01
C ALA A 218 4.68 -15.42 4.43
N SER A 219 5.65 -14.71 4.99
CA SER A 219 6.18 -14.92 6.35
C SER A 219 5.54 -14.03 7.41
N ILE A 220 4.55 -13.20 7.04
CA ILE A 220 3.85 -12.28 7.93
C ILE A 220 2.62 -13.00 8.51
N PRO A 221 2.58 -13.25 9.84
CA PRO A 221 1.38 -13.77 10.49
C PRO A 221 0.22 -12.77 10.42
N GLY A 222 -1.01 -13.27 10.48
CA GLY A 222 -2.16 -12.40 10.70
C GLY A 222 -2.05 -11.65 12.04
N TYR A 223 -2.57 -10.44 12.07
CA TYR A 223 -2.56 -9.49 13.18
C TYR A 223 -1.17 -9.01 13.57
N SER A 224 -0.23 -9.00 12.63
CA SER A 224 1.12 -8.47 12.87
C SER A 224 1.17 -6.97 12.64
N ASN A 225 1.75 -6.25 13.60
CA ASN A 225 2.25 -4.90 13.36
C ASN A 225 3.47 -4.96 12.44
N LEU A 226 3.61 -3.96 11.59
CA LEU A 226 4.65 -3.91 10.56
C LEU A 226 5.55 -2.70 10.77
N ILE A 227 6.85 -2.90 10.61
CA ILE A 227 7.85 -1.84 10.68
C ILE A 227 8.54 -1.79 9.32
N PHE A 228 8.57 -0.61 8.69
CA PHE A 228 9.23 -0.42 7.41
C PHE A 228 10.23 0.72 7.49
N LYS A 229 11.48 0.45 7.11
CA LYS A 229 12.47 1.47 6.78
C LYS A 229 12.38 1.77 5.29
N PHE A 230 12.44 3.02 4.89
CA PHE A 230 12.29 3.38 3.47
C PHE A 230 13.09 4.63 3.09
N ALA A 231 13.42 4.73 1.79
CA ALA A 231 14.03 5.87 1.12
C ALA A 231 13.31 6.12 -0.21
N ILE A 232 12.65 7.27 -0.38
CA ILE A 232 11.82 7.63 -1.55
C ILE A 232 12.62 8.47 -2.54
N PHE A 233 12.93 7.92 -3.69
CA PHE A 233 13.79 8.57 -4.67
C PHE A 233 13.00 9.37 -5.71
N GLU A 234 11.91 8.82 -6.22
CA GLU A 234 11.12 9.39 -7.30
C GLU A 234 9.65 9.06 -7.07
N ALA A 235 8.78 9.97 -7.46
CA ALA A 235 7.34 9.76 -7.55
C ALA A 235 6.94 10.00 -9.00
N ILE A 236 6.22 9.05 -9.56
CA ILE A 236 5.78 9.05 -10.95
C ILE A 236 4.27 9.05 -10.90
N ALA A 237 3.65 10.09 -11.44
CA ALA A 237 2.20 10.14 -11.61
C ALA A 237 1.78 8.90 -12.41
N ASP A 238 0.90 8.10 -11.80
CA ASP A 238 0.36 6.89 -12.41
C ASP A 238 -0.94 7.22 -13.14
N ASP A 239 -1.15 6.55 -14.25
CA ASP A 239 -2.33 6.60 -15.11
C ASP A 239 -2.67 5.12 -15.39
N LEU A 240 -3.65 4.62 -14.63
CA LEU A 240 -3.83 3.19 -14.37
C LEU A 240 -4.60 2.46 -15.48
N ASP A 241 -5.54 3.15 -16.14
CA ASP A 241 -6.27 2.74 -17.34
C ASP A 241 -5.56 3.17 -18.65
N ARG A 242 -4.67 4.17 -18.58
CA ARG A 242 -3.90 4.75 -19.69
C ARG A 242 -4.73 5.56 -20.65
N ASP A 243 -5.66 6.31 -20.12
CA ASP A 243 -6.55 7.17 -20.87
C ASP A 243 -6.04 8.63 -20.97
N GLY A 244 -4.91 8.94 -20.34
CA GLY A 244 -4.28 10.26 -20.40
C GLY A 244 -4.60 11.17 -19.22
N VAL A 245 -5.49 10.78 -18.30
CA VAL A 245 -5.73 11.47 -17.04
C VAL A 245 -4.94 10.80 -15.93
N PRO A 246 -4.00 11.51 -15.27
CA PRO A 246 -3.32 10.94 -14.10
C PRO A 246 -4.30 10.62 -12.96
N SER A 247 -4.20 9.44 -12.38
CA SER A 247 -5.19 8.94 -11.41
C SER A 247 -5.32 9.71 -10.11
N HIS A 248 -4.43 10.66 -9.81
CA HIS A 248 -4.67 11.58 -8.68
C HIS A 248 -5.65 12.71 -9.02
N LEU A 249 -5.92 12.98 -10.30
CA LEU A 249 -6.89 13.98 -10.75
C LEU A 249 -8.30 13.41 -10.84
N GLU A 250 -8.43 12.09 -10.77
CA GLU A 250 -9.69 11.35 -10.83
C GLU A 250 -10.33 11.15 -9.44
N ASP A 251 -9.66 11.61 -8.38
CA ASP A 251 -10.27 11.82 -7.06
C ASP A 251 -11.08 13.13 -7.10
N LEU A 252 -12.24 13.08 -7.76
CA LEU A 252 -13.04 14.27 -8.09
C LEU A 252 -13.53 15.02 -6.84
N ASN A 253 -13.54 14.34 -5.70
CA ASN A 253 -14.06 14.86 -4.45
C ASN A 253 -12.99 15.10 -3.36
N ASP A 254 -11.71 14.91 -3.69
CA ASP A 254 -10.53 15.09 -2.84
C ASP A 254 -10.57 14.31 -1.51
N ASN A 255 -11.18 13.11 -1.50
CA ASN A 255 -11.31 12.30 -0.27
C ASN A 255 -10.21 11.24 -0.10
N GLY A 256 -9.37 11.02 -1.12
CA GLY A 256 -8.31 10.02 -1.14
C GLY A 256 -8.78 8.58 -1.44
N ASP A 257 -10.01 8.39 -1.90
CA ASP A 257 -10.65 7.11 -2.20
C ASP A 257 -11.22 7.07 -3.63
N LEU A 258 -10.35 6.85 -4.61
CA LEU A 258 -10.71 6.68 -6.03
C LEU A 258 -11.77 5.61 -6.32
N MET A 259 -12.10 4.74 -5.37
CA MET A 259 -13.08 3.68 -5.58
C MET A 259 -14.52 4.19 -5.53
N ASP A 260 -14.75 5.43 -5.09
CA ASP A 260 -16.09 6.04 -5.01
C ASP A 260 -16.39 7.10 -6.08
N ASP A 261 -15.42 7.40 -6.94
CA ASP A 261 -15.56 8.25 -8.13
C ASP A 261 -15.82 7.38 -9.38
N ASP A 262 -17.07 7.37 -9.83
CA ASP A 262 -17.61 6.59 -10.95
C ASP A 262 -18.67 7.48 -11.65
N THR A 263 -18.25 8.16 -12.72
CA THR A 263 -19.04 9.25 -13.33
C THR A 263 -20.29 8.72 -14.05
N ASP A 264 -20.17 7.61 -14.79
CA ASP A 264 -21.27 7.01 -15.55
C ASP A 264 -22.13 6.02 -14.73
N GLY A 265 -21.61 5.55 -13.59
CA GLY A 265 -22.28 4.67 -12.66
C GLY A 265 -22.34 3.21 -13.11
N ASP A 266 -21.44 2.77 -13.98
CA ASP A 266 -21.38 1.38 -14.47
C ASP A 266 -20.73 0.41 -13.47
N GLY A 267 -20.06 0.94 -12.45
CA GLY A 267 -19.38 0.22 -11.38
C GLY A 267 -17.87 0.04 -11.59
N ILE A 268 -17.29 0.63 -12.62
CA ILE A 268 -15.86 0.80 -12.82
C ILE A 268 -15.52 2.24 -12.41
N PRO A 269 -14.68 2.45 -11.38
CA PRO A 269 -14.27 3.80 -11.02
C PRO A 269 -13.40 4.42 -12.12
N ASN A 270 -13.46 5.75 -12.29
CA ASN A 270 -12.83 6.49 -13.38
C ASN A 270 -11.36 6.07 -13.62
N PHE A 271 -10.54 5.98 -12.56
CA PHE A 271 -9.12 5.58 -12.66
C PHE A 271 -8.83 4.14 -13.17
N ALA A 272 -9.88 3.40 -13.46
CA ALA A 272 -9.85 2.07 -14.04
C ALA A 272 -10.80 1.92 -15.24
N ASP A 273 -11.45 3.00 -15.67
CA ASP A 273 -12.27 3.12 -16.87
C ASP A 273 -11.48 3.89 -17.94
N VAL A 274 -11.81 3.72 -19.22
CA VAL A 274 -11.18 4.45 -20.33
C VAL A 274 -12.17 5.38 -21.04
N ASP A 275 -13.41 5.41 -20.56
CA ASP A 275 -14.61 6.10 -21.08
C ASP A 275 -15.43 6.51 -19.84
N ASP A 276 -14.85 7.42 -19.05
CA ASP A 276 -15.28 7.76 -17.68
C ASP A 276 -16.76 8.14 -17.56
N ASP A 277 -17.29 8.85 -18.55
CA ASP A 277 -18.67 9.33 -18.57
C ASP A 277 -19.63 8.45 -19.39
N GLY A 278 -19.11 7.41 -20.03
CA GLY A 278 -19.87 6.41 -20.77
C GLY A 278 -20.55 6.95 -22.03
N ASP A 279 -20.04 8.04 -22.61
CA ASP A 279 -20.61 8.67 -23.81
C ASP A 279 -20.24 7.92 -25.11
N GLY A 280 -19.25 7.03 -25.02
CA GLY A 280 -18.75 6.18 -26.11
C GLY A 280 -17.53 6.73 -26.84
N VAL A 281 -16.98 7.85 -26.40
CA VAL A 281 -15.65 8.39 -26.74
C VAL A 281 -14.71 8.07 -25.58
N GLN A 282 -13.54 7.50 -25.88
CA GLN A 282 -12.58 7.26 -24.80
C GLN A 282 -11.94 8.58 -24.35
N THR A 283 -11.71 8.75 -23.05
CA THR A 283 -11.08 9.92 -22.43
C THR A 283 -9.84 10.42 -23.20
N GLN A 284 -8.97 9.49 -23.63
CA GLN A 284 -7.76 9.84 -24.41
C GLN A 284 -8.02 10.56 -25.74
N PHE A 285 -9.23 10.44 -26.28
CA PHE A 285 -9.63 11.06 -27.54
C PHE A 285 -10.47 12.33 -27.35
N GLU A 286 -10.67 12.76 -26.10
CA GLU A 286 -11.40 13.97 -25.74
C GLU A 286 -10.47 15.17 -25.50
N ASP A 287 -9.15 14.97 -25.56
CA ASP A 287 -8.12 16.00 -25.74
C ASP A 287 -8.24 16.65 -27.14
N LEU A 288 -9.22 17.52 -27.32
CA LEU A 288 -9.60 18.04 -28.63
C LEU A 288 -8.55 18.96 -29.24
N ASP A 289 -7.81 19.69 -28.40
CA ASP A 289 -6.78 20.61 -28.86
C ASP A 289 -5.38 19.97 -29.01
N ASN A 290 -5.23 18.72 -28.54
CA ASN A 290 -4.02 17.88 -28.60
C ASN A 290 -2.85 18.48 -27.82
N ASP A 291 -3.12 19.13 -26.69
CA ASP A 291 -2.10 19.62 -25.76
C ASP A 291 -1.59 18.53 -24.79
N GLY A 292 -2.26 17.38 -24.75
CA GLY A 292 -1.95 16.24 -23.90
C GLY A 292 -2.62 16.27 -22.53
N ASP A 293 -3.63 17.11 -22.32
CA ASP A 293 -4.34 17.28 -21.04
C ASP A 293 -5.88 17.30 -21.26
N PRO A 294 -6.55 16.13 -21.24
CA PRO A 294 -8.01 16.04 -21.40
C PRO A 294 -8.78 16.79 -20.30
N THR A 295 -8.14 17.09 -19.17
CA THR A 295 -8.81 17.66 -18.00
C THR A 295 -9.25 19.11 -18.18
N ASN A 296 -8.79 19.76 -19.26
CA ASN A 296 -9.03 21.17 -19.53
C ASN A 296 -9.96 21.44 -20.74
N ASP A 297 -10.35 20.40 -21.49
CA ASP A 297 -11.26 20.51 -22.62
C ASP A 297 -12.72 20.53 -22.16
N ASP A 298 -13.46 21.59 -22.53
CA ASP A 298 -14.89 21.78 -22.26
C ASP A 298 -15.54 22.39 -23.51
N SER A 299 -16.11 21.52 -24.33
CA SER A 299 -16.58 21.87 -25.68
C SER A 299 -17.88 22.67 -25.68
N ASN A 300 -18.73 22.44 -24.67
CA ASN A 300 -20.05 23.04 -24.58
C ASN A 300 -20.08 24.27 -23.63
N GLY A 301 -19.03 24.46 -22.84
CA GLY A 301 -18.80 25.60 -21.96
C GLY A 301 -19.63 25.58 -20.68
N ASP A 302 -20.02 24.41 -20.19
CA ASP A 302 -20.84 24.27 -18.99
C ASP A 302 -20.02 24.12 -17.69
N GLY A 303 -18.70 23.96 -17.82
CA GLY A 303 -17.74 23.85 -16.74
C GLY A 303 -17.45 22.43 -16.25
N ILE A 304 -17.99 21.41 -16.93
CA ILE A 304 -17.61 20.00 -16.77
C ILE A 304 -16.63 19.67 -17.91
N PRO A 305 -15.43 19.13 -17.62
CA PRO A 305 -14.55 18.64 -18.67
C PRO A 305 -15.23 17.57 -19.53
N ASN A 306 -14.91 17.52 -20.82
CA ASN A 306 -15.52 16.59 -21.78
C ASN A 306 -15.55 15.15 -21.24
N TYR A 307 -14.42 14.62 -20.73
CA TYR A 307 -14.31 13.26 -20.22
C TYR A 307 -15.17 12.93 -18.99
N LEU A 308 -15.86 13.92 -18.42
CA LEU A 308 -16.80 13.75 -17.31
C LEU A 308 -18.23 14.20 -17.68
N ASP A 309 -18.48 14.52 -18.96
CA ASP A 309 -19.74 15.09 -19.45
C ASP A 309 -20.38 14.23 -20.54
N PRO A 310 -21.37 13.39 -20.19
CA PRO A 310 -21.97 12.42 -21.11
C PRO A 310 -22.76 13.05 -22.28
N GLU A 311 -22.86 14.37 -22.35
CA GLU A 311 -23.45 15.10 -23.48
C GLU A 311 -22.38 15.65 -24.46
N SER A 312 -21.08 15.45 -24.19
CA SER A 312 -19.93 16.01 -24.94
C SER A 312 -19.15 14.98 -25.78
N THR A 313 -19.83 14.39 -26.77
CA THR A 313 -19.33 13.29 -27.65
C THR A 313 -18.29 13.67 -28.71
N GLU A 314 -17.54 14.73 -28.50
CA GLU A 314 -16.63 15.29 -29.49
C GLU A 314 -15.29 14.57 -29.40
N THR A 315 -14.70 14.17 -30.54
CA THR A 315 -13.49 13.34 -30.52
C THR A 315 -12.40 13.81 -31.47
N ASN A 316 -11.15 13.67 -31.06
CA ASN A 316 -9.95 13.84 -31.89
C ASN A 316 -9.58 12.58 -32.70
N GLN A 317 -10.31 11.46 -32.51
CA GLN A 317 -10.02 10.18 -33.16
C GLN A 317 -10.26 10.26 -34.69
N VAL A 318 -9.23 9.91 -35.48
CA VAL A 318 -9.21 10.02 -36.96
C VAL A 318 -9.74 8.77 -37.67
#